data_AF-A0A1G0R6G2-F1
#
_entry.id   AF-A0A1G0R6G2-F1
#
_cell.length_a   1.000
_cell.length_b   1.000
_cell.length_c   1.000
_cell.angle_alpha   90.00
_cell.angle_beta   90.00
_cell.angle_gamma   90.00
#
_symmetry.space_group_name_H-M   'P 1'
#
loop_
_entity.id
_entity.type
_entity.pdbx_description
1 polymer ?
#
loop_
_entity_poly.entity_id
_entity_poly.type
_entity_poly.pdbx_seq_one_letter_code
_entity_poly.pdbx_strand_id
1 'polypeptide(L)'
;METIIASLAEYVVTFIIIFVILFTIVSYFLTDKNLIGTIKGFFLIVAAFVYSPFVYFRNSLILISRFSLKEGTDSTEIKQYLLIRFLTFIHAFLAIAVVAIITSGIITAWEIFLPPKYAREENARLVEQLENLQEEFNKLNIEVTEMENNWANNKSELIKTYKKEQDSIATKAITANATIEQKLSQSPGITFFLPIKRYLDQNENQSSIAKYERIKKEVFNYMSYQDTPQDIKGLINTYVENWFTLMVHRYEQTSLTEEQIRHKIQPAYSSKKETLKNIEHEKEYALNQKKNIEPMLKYSPFPSFLALISTALTVLLFTWFIGLLTELLWLGIDIAGNVSKIRILQQSKKT
;
A
#
# COMPACT_ATOMS: atom_id res chain seq x y z
N MET A 1 -25.54 16.79 6.80
CA MET A 1 -25.97 17.29 5.48
C MET A 1 -26.12 16.14 4.49
N GLU A 2 -25.15 15.20 4.44
CA GLU A 2 -25.23 13.97 3.61
C GLU A 2 -26.46 13.10 3.90
N THR A 3 -26.86 12.93 5.16
CA THR A 3 -28.05 12.16 5.55
C THR A 3 -29.37 12.77 5.07
N ILE A 4 -29.46 14.11 5.00
CA ILE A 4 -30.66 14.82 4.54
C ILE A 4 -30.75 14.76 3.01
N ILE A 5 -29.62 14.85 2.31
CA ILE A 5 -29.55 14.72 0.85
C ILE A 5 -29.82 13.28 0.41
N ALA A 6 -29.32 12.28 1.14
CA ALA A 6 -29.59 10.87 0.90
C ALA A 6 -31.07 10.51 1.14
N SER A 7 -31.68 11.00 2.23
CA SER A 7 -33.12 10.82 2.45
C SER A 7 -33.97 11.58 1.42
N LEU A 8 -33.54 12.77 0.99
CA LEU A 8 -34.20 13.49 -0.10
C LEU A 8 -34.16 12.69 -1.39
N ALA A 9 -33.00 12.11 -1.77
CA ALA A 9 -32.82 11.31 -2.98
C ALA A 9 -33.78 10.10 -3.04
N GLU A 10 -34.00 9.41 -1.92
CA GLU A 10 -34.92 8.28 -1.83
C GLU A 10 -36.39 8.69 -2.03
N TYR A 11 -36.75 9.92 -1.63
CA TYR A 11 -38.09 10.47 -1.79
C TYR A 11 -38.23 11.50 -2.91
N VAL A 12 -37.22 11.72 -3.77
CA VAL A 12 -37.28 12.74 -4.84
C VAL A 12 -38.48 12.49 -5.75
N VAL A 13 -38.71 11.23 -6.13
CA VAL A 13 -39.82 10.86 -7.03
C VAL A 13 -41.17 11.14 -6.35
N THR A 14 -41.34 10.68 -5.12
CA THR A 14 -42.57 10.89 -4.34
C THR A 14 -42.81 12.38 -4.06
N PHE A 15 -41.75 13.14 -3.76
CA PHE A 15 -41.81 14.59 -3.58
C PHE A 15 -42.24 15.29 -4.87
N ILE A 16 -41.66 14.95 -6.02
CA ILE A 16 -42.03 15.54 -7.32
C ILE A 16 -43.50 15.26 -7.62
N ILE A 17 -43.98 14.03 -7.41
CA ILE A 17 -45.39 13.66 -7.64
C ILE A 17 -46.32 14.47 -6.74
N ILE A 18 -46.05 14.52 -5.43
CA ILE A 18 -46.84 15.29 -4.46
C ILE A 18 -46.82 16.78 -4.79
N PHE A 19 -45.65 17.32 -5.14
CA PHE A 19 -45.49 18.71 -5.55
C PHE A 19 -46.32 19.03 -6.79
N VAL A 20 -46.26 18.19 -7.84
CA VAL A 20 -47.05 18.40 -9.07
C VAL A 20 -48.55 18.37 -8.78
N ILE A 21 -49.02 17.43 -7.96
CA ILE A 21 -50.43 17.32 -7.58
C ILE A 21 -50.87 18.57 -6.80
N LEU A 22 -50.15 18.94 -5.74
CA LEU A 22 -50.46 20.11 -4.92
C LEU A 22 -50.38 21.42 -5.72
N PHE A 23 -49.33 21.59 -6.52
CA PHE A 23 -49.15 22.75 -7.37
C PHE A 23 -50.29 22.89 -8.38
N THR A 24 -50.76 21.78 -8.96
CA THR A 24 -51.89 21.76 -9.90
C THR A 24 -53.20 22.14 -9.20
N ILE A 25 -53.49 21.57 -8.02
CA ILE A 25 -54.69 21.87 -7.23
C ILE A 25 -54.70 23.35 -6.82
N VAL A 26 -53.61 23.83 -6.22
CA VAL A 26 -53.48 25.23 -5.78
C VAL A 26 -53.58 26.19 -6.96
N SER A 27 -52.92 25.89 -8.08
CA SER A 27 -52.99 26.72 -9.29
C SER A 27 -54.40 26.75 -9.88
N TYR A 28 -55.12 25.64 -9.87
CA TYR A 28 -56.50 25.55 -10.35
C TYR A 28 -57.45 26.45 -9.55
N PHE A 29 -57.34 26.43 -8.21
CA PHE A 29 -58.18 27.24 -7.32
C PHE A 29 -57.86 28.73 -7.36
N LEU A 30 -56.58 29.11 -7.52
CA LEU A 30 -56.17 30.52 -7.47
C LEU A 30 -56.27 31.28 -8.80
N THR A 31 -56.32 30.57 -9.94
CA THR A 31 -56.24 31.22 -11.26
C THR A 31 -57.48 31.07 -12.13
N ASP A 32 -58.62 30.69 -11.52
CA ASP A 32 -59.97 30.73 -12.12
C ASP A 32 -60.01 30.33 -13.62
N LYS A 33 -59.38 29.18 -13.93
CA LYS A 33 -59.30 28.50 -15.25
C LYS A 33 -58.08 28.81 -16.13
N ASN A 34 -57.14 29.70 -15.76
CA ASN A 34 -55.90 29.91 -16.52
C ASN A 34 -54.74 28.98 -16.09
N LEU A 35 -55.04 27.70 -15.83
CA LEU A 35 -54.07 26.73 -15.32
C LEU A 35 -52.87 26.51 -16.25
N ILE A 36 -53.11 26.46 -17.57
CA ILE A 36 -52.05 26.32 -18.58
C ILE A 36 -51.13 27.56 -18.57
N GLY A 37 -51.70 28.77 -18.44
CA GLY A 37 -50.93 30.00 -18.33
C GLY A 37 -50.06 30.04 -17.07
N THR A 38 -50.60 29.58 -15.94
CA THR A 38 -49.89 29.49 -14.67
C THR A 38 -48.74 28.48 -14.71
N ILE A 39 -48.97 27.29 -15.28
CA ILE A 39 -47.91 26.27 -15.46
C ILE A 39 -46.81 26.80 -16.40
N LYS A 40 -47.19 27.40 -17.54
CA LYS A 40 -46.23 27.99 -18.46
C LYS A 40 -45.43 29.12 -17.81
N GLY A 41 -46.09 29.97 -17.02
CA GLY A 41 -45.46 31.04 -16.25
C GLY A 41 -44.47 30.51 -15.22
N PHE A 42 -44.82 29.45 -14.49
CA PHE A 42 -43.93 28.78 -13.56
C PHE A 42 -42.69 28.22 -14.26
N PHE A 43 -42.85 27.49 -15.36
CA PHE A 43 -41.71 26.99 -16.13
C PHE A 43 -40.85 28.10 -16.72
N LEU A 44 -41.45 29.23 -17.14
CA LEU A 44 -40.70 30.41 -17.58
C LEU A 44 -39.89 31.03 -16.45
N ILE A 45 -40.44 31.13 -15.23
CA ILE A 45 -39.72 31.63 -14.05
C ILE A 45 -38.57 30.68 -13.68
N VAL A 46 -38.81 29.37 -13.67
CA VAL A 46 -37.76 28.36 -13.40
C VAL A 46 -36.69 28.40 -14.50
N ALA A 47 -37.08 28.49 -15.77
CA ALA A 47 -36.14 28.62 -16.88
C ALA A 47 -35.34 29.93 -16.79
N ALA A 48 -35.95 31.03 -16.37
CA ALA A 48 -35.25 32.30 -16.13
C ALA A 48 -34.25 32.18 -14.97
N PHE A 49 -34.56 31.43 -13.93
CA PHE A 49 -33.62 31.15 -12.84
C PHE A 49 -32.38 30.38 -13.33
N VAL A 50 -32.55 29.43 -14.26
CA VAL A 50 -31.44 28.67 -14.85
C VAL A 50 -30.69 29.48 -15.92
N TYR A 51 -31.39 30.29 -16.71
CA TYR A 51 -30.83 31.03 -17.85
C TYR A 51 -30.14 32.35 -17.45
N SER A 52 -30.69 33.06 -16.46
CA SER A 52 -30.18 34.37 -16.00
C SER A 52 -28.69 34.35 -15.59
N PRO A 53 -28.16 33.32 -14.91
CA PRO A 53 -26.74 33.31 -14.55
C PRO A 53 -25.83 33.24 -15.78
N PHE A 54 -26.22 32.52 -16.83
CA PHE A 54 -25.46 32.46 -18.08
C PHE A 54 -25.45 33.79 -18.82
N VAL A 55 -26.60 34.47 -18.88
CA VAL A 55 -26.70 35.82 -19.46
C VAL A 55 -25.82 36.78 -18.68
N TYR A 56 -25.87 36.73 -17.35
CA TYR A 56 -25.11 37.60 -16.47
C TYR A 56 -23.59 37.36 -16.59
N PHE A 57 -23.16 36.09 -16.60
CA PHE A 57 -21.77 35.70 -16.83
C PHE A 57 -21.27 36.14 -18.22
N ARG A 58 -22.07 35.92 -19.27
CA ARG A 58 -21.76 36.40 -20.62
C ARG A 58 -21.59 37.92 -20.66
N ASN A 59 -22.50 38.66 -20.04
CA ASN A 59 -22.42 40.13 -19.97
C ASN A 59 -21.17 40.58 -19.22
N SER A 60 -20.80 39.87 -18.15
CA SER A 60 -19.55 40.11 -17.40
C SER A 60 -18.32 39.96 -18.28
N LEU A 61 -18.24 38.88 -19.06
CA LEU A 61 -17.13 38.64 -19.99
C LEU A 61 -17.06 39.72 -21.09
N ILE A 62 -18.21 40.14 -21.64
CA ILE A 62 -18.28 41.22 -22.64
C ILE A 62 -17.85 42.56 -22.03
N LEU A 63 -18.22 42.85 -20.78
CA LEU A 63 -17.87 44.10 -20.10
C LEU A 63 -16.36 44.17 -19.81
N ILE A 64 -15.77 43.05 -19.36
CA ILE A 64 -14.31 42.92 -19.16
C ILE A 64 -13.57 43.09 -20.50
N SER A 65 -14.02 42.43 -21.57
CA SER A 65 -13.36 42.53 -22.87
C SER A 65 -13.42 43.93 -23.48
N ARG A 66 -14.54 44.64 -23.29
CA ARG A 66 -14.66 46.05 -23.70
C ARG A 66 -13.78 46.99 -22.89
N PHE A 67 -13.54 46.69 -21.61
CA PHE A 67 -12.62 47.48 -20.77
C PHE A 67 -11.17 47.40 -21.27
N SER A 68 -10.77 46.27 -21.88
CA SER A 68 -9.46 46.10 -22.53
C SER A 68 -9.30 46.96 -23.80
N LEU A 69 -10.40 47.24 -24.50
CA LEU A 69 -10.40 47.91 -25.81
C LEU A 69 -10.52 49.44 -25.74
N LYS A 70 -10.93 50.02 -24.60
CA LYS A 70 -11.06 51.48 -24.43
C LYS A 70 -9.83 52.05 -23.74
N GLU A 71 -8.97 52.72 -24.52
CA GLU A 71 -7.89 53.59 -24.03
C GLU A 71 -8.48 54.74 -23.18
N GLY A 72 -8.57 54.56 -21.87
CA GLY A 72 -8.39 55.57 -20.80
C GLY A 72 -9.08 56.94 -20.81
N THR A 73 -9.77 57.39 -21.86
CA THR A 73 -9.98 58.83 -22.13
C THR A 73 -11.42 59.33 -21.98
N ASP A 74 -12.42 58.46 -21.80
CA ASP A 74 -13.84 58.86 -21.76
C ASP A 74 -14.47 58.97 -20.35
N SER A 75 -13.68 58.80 -19.28
CA SER A 75 -14.27 58.40 -17.98
C SER A 75 -14.13 59.40 -16.83
N THR A 76 -13.41 60.50 -17.02
CA THR A 76 -13.23 61.55 -15.99
C THR A 76 -14.42 62.51 -15.88
N GLU A 77 -15.32 62.56 -16.87
CA GLU A 77 -16.48 63.47 -16.85
C GLU A 77 -17.74 62.86 -16.21
N ILE A 78 -17.75 61.57 -15.86
CA ILE A 78 -18.90 60.90 -15.26
C ILE A 78 -18.81 61.01 -13.73
N LYS A 79 -19.80 61.67 -13.11
CA LYS A 79 -19.92 61.84 -11.63
C LYS A 79 -19.90 60.54 -10.81
N GLN A 80 -19.91 59.37 -11.43
CA GLN A 80 -19.98 58.04 -10.81
C GLN A 80 -18.82 57.10 -11.24
N TYR A 81 -17.71 57.66 -11.70
CA TYR A 81 -16.54 56.93 -12.21
C TYR A 81 -16.02 55.79 -11.31
N LEU A 82 -15.75 56.08 -10.02
CA LEU A 82 -15.20 55.09 -9.08
C LEU A 82 -16.11 53.89 -8.90
N LEU A 83 -17.42 54.12 -8.95
CA LEU A 83 -18.42 53.09 -8.69
C LEU A 83 -18.62 52.19 -9.93
N ILE A 84 -18.51 52.75 -11.14
CA ILE A 84 -18.45 51.97 -12.39
C ILE A 84 -17.20 51.07 -12.41
N ARG A 85 -16.05 51.58 -11.96
CA ARG A 85 -14.83 50.77 -11.80
C ARG A 85 -15.00 49.67 -10.77
N PHE A 86 -15.58 49.97 -9.61
CA PHE A 86 -15.89 48.97 -8.58
C PHE A 86 -16.81 47.85 -9.11
N LEU A 87 -17.87 48.19 -9.84
CA LEU A 87 -18.73 47.20 -10.49
C LEU A 87 -17.95 46.35 -11.50
N THR A 88 -17.08 46.96 -12.30
CA THR A 88 -16.22 46.22 -13.25
C THR A 88 -15.31 45.22 -12.52
N PHE A 89 -14.77 45.60 -11.36
CA PHE A 89 -14.01 44.67 -10.49
C PHE A 89 -14.85 43.50 -9.99
N ILE A 90 -16.12 43.73 -9.62
CA ILE A 90 -17.04 42.64 -9.23
C ILE A 90 -17.27 41.66 -10.38
N HIS A 91 -17.44 42.15 -11.62
CA HIS A 91 -17.62 41.30 -12.80
C HIS A 91 -16.35 40.50 -13.12
N ALA A 92 -15.16 41.11 -12.96
CA ALA A 92 -13.88 40.41 -13.11
C ALA A 92 -13.68 39.34 -12.03
N PHE A 93 -14.02 39.65 -10.78
CA PHE A 93 -13.97 38.69 -9.67
C PHE A 93 -14.93 37.52 -9.89
N LEU A 94 -16.16 37.78 -10.36
CA LEU A 94 -17.10 36.74 -10.77
C LEU A 94 -16.48 35.81 -11.81
N ALA A 95 -15.85 36.36 -12.85
CA ALA A 95 -15.24 35.56 -13.91
C ALA A 95 -14.16 34.62 -13.36
N ILE A 96 -13.28 35.13 -12.52
CA ILE A 96 -12.21 34.35 -11.86
C ILE A 96 -12.81 33.27 -10.95
N ALA A 97 -13.78 33.63 -10.12
CA ALA A 97 -14.41 32.71 -9.17
C ALA A 97 -15.17 31.59 -9.88
N VAL A 98 -15.91 31.88 -10.95
CA VAL A 98 -16.62 30.86 -11.74
C VAL A 98 -15.63 29.87 -12.35
N VAL A 99 -14.53 30.34 -12.94
CA VAL A 99 -13.48 29.45 -13.47
C VAL A 99 -12.88 28.58 -12.36
N ALA A 100 -12.57 29.16 -11.20
CA ALA A 100 -12.03 28.43 -10.06
C ALA A 100 -12.99 27.34 -9.54
N ILE A 101 -14.29 27.63 -9.44
CA ILE A 101 -15.31 26.66 -9.03
C ILE A 101 -15.41 25.52 -10.05
N ILE A 102 -15.43 25.83 -11.35
CA ILE A 102 -15.49 24.82 -12.42
C ILE A 102 -14.25 23.92 -12.38
N THR A 103 -13.05 24.50 -12.31
CA THR A 103 -11.80 23.75 -12.24
C THR A 103 -11.76 22.85 -11.00
N SER A 104 -12.12 23.39 -9.83
CA SER A 104 -12.21 22.60 -8.60
C SER A 104 -13.20 21.45 -8.73
N GLY A 105 -14.37 21.67 -9.30
CA GLY A 105 -15.38 20.63 -9.47
C GLY A 105 -14.97 19.54 -10.45
N ILE A 106 -14.26 19.88 -11.53
CA ILE A 106 -13.70 18.90 -12.46
C ILE A 106 -12.65 18.03 -11.76
N ILE A 107 -11.75 18.65 -10.97
CA ILE A 107 -10.72 17.91 -10.21
C ILE A 107 -11.39 16.97 -9.21
N THR A 108 -12.33 17.46 -8.41
CA THR A 108 -13.04 16.62 -7.44
C THR A 108 -13.81 15.48 -8.10
N ALA A 109 -14.51 15.74 -9.21
CA ALA A 109 -15.20 14.69 -9.96
C ALA A 109 -14.24 13.63 -10.51
N TRP A 110 -13.06 14.06 -10.99
CA TRP A 110 -12.01 13.16 -11.46
C TRP A 110 -11.44 12.30 -10.33
N GLU A 111 -11.19 12.88 -9.16
CA GLU A 111 -10.70 12.14 -7.99
C GLU A 111 -11.72 11.11 -7.49
N ILE A 112 -13.01 11.45 -7.50
CA ILE A 112 -14.10 10.54 -7.15
C ILE A 112 -14.28 9.43 -8.19
N PHE A 113 -14.03 9.74 -9.47
CA PHE A 113 -14.12 8.77 -10.56
C PHE A 113 -13.06 7.67 -10.40
N LEU A 114 -11.83 8.08 -10.07
CA LEU A 114 -10.71 7.18 -9.88
C LEU A 114 -10.87 6.31 -8.63
N PRO A 115 -10.35 5.08 -8.64
CA PRO A 115 -10.22 4.31 -7.42
C PRO A 115 -9.41 5.06 -6.37
N PRO A 116 -9.72 4.85 -5.07
CA PRO A 116 -9.00 5.51 -3.99
C PRO A 116 -7.49 5.32 -4.12
N LYS A 117 -6.74 6.39 -3.86
CA LYS A 117 -5.27 6.39 -4.01
C LYS A 117 -4.61 5.25 -3.23
N TYR A 118 -5.02 5.04 -1.98
CA TYR A 118 -4.50 3.95 -1.15
C TYR A 118 -4.71 2.57 -1.78
N ALA A 119 -5.87 2.32 -2.43
CA ALA A 119 -6.17 1.04 -3.05
C ALA A 119 -5.30 0.78 -4.29
N ARG A 120 -5.01 1.83 -5.08
CA ARG A 120 -4.13 1.76 -6.25
C ARG A 120 -2.68 1.48 -5.85
N GLU A 121 -2.18 2.19 -4.84
CA GLU A 121 -0.82 2.00 -4.30
C GLU A 121 -0.66 0.61 -3.69
N GLU A 122 -1.64 0.18 -2.89
CA GLU A 122 -1.63 -1.15 -2.28
C GLU A 122 -1.70 -2.26 -3.33
N ASN A 123 -2.52 -2.12 -4.38
CA ASN A 123 -2.56 -3.09 -5.47
C ASN A 123 -1.24 -3.16 -6.25
N ALA A 124 -0.59 -2.02 -6.51
CA ALA A 124 0.72 -2.00 -7.16
C ALA A 124 1.77 -2.75 -6.32
N ARG A 125 1.80 -2.47 -5.00
CA ARG A 125 2.66 -3.17 -4.04
C ARG A 125 2.41 -4.67 -4.01
N LEU A 126 1.15 -5.10 -3.96
CA LEU A 126 0.78 -6.51 -3.92
C LEU A 126 1.12 -7.24 -5.22
N VAL A 127 0.99 -6.58 -6.38
CA VAL A 127 1.41 -7.13 -7.66
C VAL A 127 2.92 -7.38 -7.67
N GLU A 128 3.71 -6.39 -7.29
CA GLU A 128 5.17 -6.51 -7.20
C GLU A 128 5.59 -7.59 -6.19
N GLN A 129 4.96 -7.63 -5.01
CA GLN A 129 5.21 -8.65 -4.02
C GLN A 129 4.89 -10.07 -4.54
N LEU A 130 3.77 -10.25 -5.24
CA LEU A 130 3.39 -11.54 -5.82
C LEU A 130 4.35 -11.99 -6.93
N GLU A 131 4.87 -11.07 -7.74
CA GLU A 131 5.87 -11.36 -8.75
C GLU A 131 7.19 -11.83 -8.10
N ASN A 132 7.67 -11.11 -7.09
CA ASN A 132 8.88 -11.48 -6.35
C ASN A 132 8.73 -12.85 -5.65
N LEU A 133 7.60 -13.07 -4.96
CA LEU A 133 7.31 -14.36 -4.31
C LEU A 133 7.21 -15.50 -5.31
N GLN A 134 6.64 -15.25 -6.50
CA GLN A 134 6.54 -16.26 -7.56
C GLN A 134 7.91 -16.64 -8.14
N GLU A 135 8.79 -15.66 -8.34
CA GLU A 135 10.16 -15.89 -8.80
C GLU A 135 10.95 -16.70 -7.77
N GLU A 136 10.89 -16.30 -6.50
CA GLU A 136 11.58 -16.99 -5.40
C GLU A 136 11.05 -18.43 -5.22
N PHE A 137 9.72 -18.59 -5.27
CA PHE A 137 9.07 -19.91 -5.25
C PHE A 137 9.59 -20.80 -6.38
N ASN A 138 9.60 -20.30 -7.62
CA ASN A 138 10.04 -21.09 -8.77
C ASN A 138 11.48 -21.56 -8.63
N LYS A 139 12.37 -20.64 -8.23
CA LYS A 139 13.79 -20.94 -8.01
C LYS A 139 13.97 -22.00 -6.92
N LEU A 140 13.36 -21.79 -5.76
CA LEU A 140 13.50 -22.69 -4.62
C LEU A 140 12.84 -24.05 -4.88
N ASN A 141 11.72 -24.08 -5.60
CA ASN A 141 11.02 -25.30 -5.98
C ASN A 141 11.89 -26.17 -6.91
N ILE A 142 12.59 -25.56 -7.87
CA ILE A 142 13.56 -26.26 -8.73
C ILE A 142 14.64 -26.90 -7.85
N GLU A 143 15.28 -26.13 -6.96
CA GLU A 143 16.35 -26.64 -6.09
C GLU A 143 15.88 -27.78 -5.17
N VAL A 144 14.70 -27.65 -4.56
CA VAL A 144 14.13 -28.69 -3.70
C VAL A 144 13.79 -29.94 -4.52
N THR A 145 13.19 -29.77 -5.70
CA THR A 145 12.83 -30.88 -6.60
C THR A 145 14.08 -31.61 -7.10
N GLU A 146 15.15 -30.90 -7.43
CA GLU A 146 16.45 -31.50 -7.78
C GLU A 146 17.03 -32.31 -6.64
N MET A 147 16.98 -31.80 -5.40
CA MET A 147 17.43 -32.53 -4.22
C MET A 147 16.59 -33.79 -3.96
N GLU A 148 15.27 -33.72 -4.14
CA GLU A 148 14.36 -34.87 -4.01
C GLU A 148 14.61 -35.91 -5.10
N ASN A 149 14.76 -35.48 -6.36
CA ASN A 149 15.07 -36.37 -7.47
C ASN A 149 16.44 -37.04 -7.31
N ASN A 150 17.46 -36.30 -6.87
CA ASN A 150 18.78 -36.86 -6.60
C ASN A 150 18.70 -37.87 -5.46
N TRP A 151 17.94 -37.59 -4.39
CA TRP A 151 17.72 -38.57 -3.33
C TRP A 151 16.98 -39.80 -3.86
N ALA A 152 15.85 -39.64 -4.52
CA ALA A 152 15.03 -40.75 -4.99
C ALA A 152 15.78 -41.69 -5.96
N ASN A 153 16.56 -41.12 -6.89
CA ASN A 153 17.25 -41.88 -7.92
C ASN A 153 18.62 -42.43 -7.47
N ASN A 154 19.35 -41.68 -6.63
CA ASN A 154 20.74 -42.01 -6.27
C ASN A 154 20.94 -42.34 -4.79
N LYS A 155 19.88 -42.48 -3.99
CA LYS A 155 19.96 -42.76 -2.53
C LYS A 155 20.98 -43.82 -2.16
N SER A 156 20.93 -44.99 -2.79
CA SER A 156 21.82 -46.11 -2.46
C SER A 156 23.29 -45.75 -2.68
N GLU A 157 23.60 -45.10 -3.80
CA GLU A 157 24.97 -44.66 -4.14
C GLU A 157 25.43 -43.50 -3.26
N LEU A 158 24.54 -42.55 -2.93
CA LEU A 158 24.81 -41.45 -2.00
C LEU A 158 25.14 -41.97 -0.59
N ILE A 159 24.33 -42.89 -0.06
CA ILE A 159 24.56 -43.51 1.25
C ILE A 159 25.86 -44.32 1.23
N LYS A 160 26.12 -45.07 0.15
CA LYS A 160 27.35 -45.85 -0.01
C LYS A 160 28.59 -44.95 -0.07
N THR A 161 28.52 -43.84 -0.82
CA THR A 161 29.60 -42.85 -0.91
C THR A 161 29.87 -42.21 0.44
N TYR A 162 28.81 -41.77 1.14
CA TYR A 162 28.92 -41.25 2.50
C TYR A 162 29.59 -42.26 3.44
N LYS A 163 29.11 -43.52 3.46
CA LYS A 163 29.70 -44.58 4.31
C LYS A 163 31.17 -44.82 3.97
N LYS A 164 31.54 -44.81 2.69
CA LYS A 164 32.94 -44.98 2.24
C LYS A 164 33.85 -43.83 2.68
N GLU A 165 33.38 -42.59 2.58
CA GLU A 165 34.13 -41.42 3.08
C GLU A 165 34.34 -41.52 4.59
N GLN A 166 33.29 -41.89 5.30
CA GLN A 166 33.28 -42.12 6.73
C GLN A 166 34.28 -43.26 7.11
N ASP A 167 34.27 -44.38 6.40
CA ASP A 167 35.24 -45.48 6.60
C ASP A 167 36.69 -45.04 6.34
N SER A 168 36.90 -44.16 5.36
CA SER A 168 38.22 -43.58 5.08
C SER A 168 38.72 -42.72 6.24
N ILE A 169 37.85 -41.89 6.83
CA ILE A 169 38.16 -41.08 8.01
C ILE A 169 38.51 -41.99 9.19
N ALA A 170 37.70 -43.02 9.45
CA ALA A 170 37.97 -43.98 10.51
C ALA A 170 39.31 -44.70 10.32
N THR A 171 39.62 -45.13 9.09
CA THR A 171 40.89 -45.81 8.77
C THR A 171 42.10 -44.89 8.98
N LYS A 172 41.99 -43.60 8.62
CA LYS A 172 43.03 -42.60 8.90
C LYS A 172 43.23 -42.41 10.40
N ALA A 173 42.14 -42.31 11.17
CA ALA A 173 42.20 -42.20 12.63
C ALA A 173 42.84 -43.43 13.29
N ILE A 174 42.54 -44.64 12.82
CA ILE A 174 43.18 -45.90 13.28
C ILE A 174 44.68 -45.85 13.03
N THR A 175 45.09 -45.54 11.80
CA THR A 175 46.51 -45.51 11.41
C THR A 175 47.28 -44.44 12.18
N ALA A 176 46.67 -43.25 12.36
CA ALA A 176 47.25 -42.17 13.15
C ALA A 176 47.41 -42.59 14.62
N ASN A 177 46.39 -43.24 15.20
CA ASN A 177 46.45 -43.74 16.57
C ASN A 177 47.48 -44.84 16.76
N ALA A 178 47.62 -45.79 15.83
CA ALA A 178 48.68 -46.79 15.88
C ALA A 178 50.08 -46.16 15.90
N THR A 179 50.28 -45.09 15.12
CA THR A 179 51.53 -44.33 15.09
C THR A 179 51.77 -43.59 16.41
N ILE A 180 50.74 -42.97 16.99
CA ILE A 180 50.82 -42.29 18.29
C ILE A 180 51.11 -43.30 19.41
N GLU A 181 50.45 -44.47 19.40
CA GLU A 181 50.69 -45.56 20.35
C GLU A 181 52.14 -46.02 20.33
N GLN A 182 52.71 -46.22 19.14
CA GLN A 182 54.10 -46.61 18.98
C GLN A 182 55.05 -45.55 19.56
N LYS A 183 54.82 -44.27 19.24
CA LYS A 183 55.64 -43.15 19.76
C LYS A 183 55.54 -43.04 21.28
N LEU A 184 54.33 -43.13 21.84
CA LEU A 184 54.12 -43.03 23.27
C LEU A 184 54.72 -44.23 24.01
N SER A 185 54.65 -45.44 23.43
CA SER A 185 55.21 -46.66 24.02
C SER A 185 56.74 -46.67 24.11
N GLN A 186 57.42 -45.88 23.27
CA GLN A 186 58.88 -45.73 23.26
C GLN A 186 59.36 -44.51 24.07
N SER A 187 58.44 -43.81 24.74
CA SER A 187 58.71 -42.56 25.45
C SER A 187 58.37 -42.69 26.95
N PRO A 188 58.88 -41.78 27.80
CA PRO A 188 58.43 -41.65 29.19
C PRO A 188 56.92 -41.39 29.33
N GLY A 189 56.24 -40.98 28.25
CA GLY A 189 54.79 -40.73 28.21
C GLY A 189 53.92 -41.97 28.34
N ILE A 190 54.49 -43.17 28.25
CA ILE A 190 53.72 -44.43 28.35
C ILE A 190 52.99 -44.58 29.69
N THR A 191 53.56 -44.05 30.77
CA THR A 191 53.00 -44.10 32.13
C THR A 191 51.67 -43.35 32.24
N PHE A 192 51.52 -42.24 31.52
CA PHE A 192 50.29 -41.46 31.45
C PHE A 192 49.31 -42.01 30.41
N PHE A 193 49.83 -42.57 29.32
CA PHE A 193 49.03 -43.05 28.20
C PHE A 193 48.24 -44.33 28.51
N LEU A 194 48.84 -45.32 29.18
CA LEU A 194 48.20 -46.62 29.44
C LEU A 194 46.88 -46.54 30.23
N PRO A 195 46.78 -45.76 31.33
CA PRO A 195 45.52 -45.58 32.04
C PRO A 195 44.44 -44.93 31.17
N ILE A 196 44.82 -43.95 30.35
CA ILE A 196 43.91 -43.24 29.44
C ILE A 196 43.41 -44.18 28.36
N LYS A 197 44.32 -44.92 27.70
CA LYS A 197 43.95 -45.91 26.70
C LYS A 197 42.95 -46.92 27.27
N ARG A 198 43.24 -47.48 28.45
CA ARG A 198 42.33 -48.41 29.12
C ARG A 198 40.96 -47.79 29.41
N TYR A 199 40.93 -46.53 29.86
CA TYR A 199 39.69 -45.81 30.11
C TYR A 199 38.86 -45.62 28.83
N LEU A 200 39.51 -45.26 27.73
CA LEU A 200 38.88 -45.12 26.42
C LEU A 200 38.36 -46.47 25.89
N ASP A 201 39.15 -47.53 25.99
CA ASP A 201 38.81 -48.89 25.57
C ASP A 201 37.57 -49.43 26.33
N GLN A 202 37.49 -49.17 27.64
CA GLN A 202 36.33 -49.55 28.46
C GLN A 202 35.05 -48.82 28.06
N ASN A 203 35.18 -47.69 27.37
CA ASN A 203 34.08 -46.82 27.01
C ASN A 203 33.79 -46.80 25.50
N GLU A 204 34.25 -47.78 24.72
CA GLU A 204 34.01 -47.81 23.27
C GLU A 204 32.54 -48.02 22.86
N ASN A 205 31.70 -48.58 23.74
CA ASN A 205 30.33 -48.98 23.41
C ASN A 205 29.28 -48.08 24.08
N GLN A 206 29.32 -46.77 23.82
CA GLN A 206 28.33 -45.84 24.35
C GLN A 206 27.09 -45.74 23.47
N SER A 207 25.96 -45.44 24.13
CA SER A 207 24.65 -45.33 23.49
C SER A 207 24.36 -43.96 22.83
N SER A 208 25.28 -42.98 22.92
CA SER A 208 25.10 -41.67 22.28
C SER A 208 26.42 -40.91 22.08
N ILE A 209 26.46 -40.05 21.06
CA ILE A 209 27.59 -39.16 20.75
C ILE A 209 27.95 -38.25 21.94
N ALA A 210 26.94 -37.75 22.66
CA ALA A 210 27.14 -36.88 23.83
C ALA A 210 27.95 -37.56 24.95
N LYS A 211 27.86 -38.88 25.09
CA LYS A 211 28.68 -39.63 26.05
C LYS A 211 30.13 -39.70 25.62
N TYR A 212 30.41 -39.96 24.34
CA TYR A 212 31.79 -39.93 23.81
C TYR A 212 32.43 -38.54 23.97
N GLU A 213 31.66 -37.47 23.73
CA GLU A 213 32.11 -36.08 23.93
C GLU A 213 32.44 -35.80 25.41
N ARG A 214 31.63 -36.31 26.34
CA ARG A 214 31.90 -36.21 27.77
C ARG A 214 33.20 -36.92 28.15
N ILE A 215 33.39 -38.15 27.66
CA ILE A 215 34.62 -38.94 27.91
C ILE A 215 35.86 -38.22 27.36
N LYS A 216 35.78 -37.67 26.15
CA LYS A 216 36.84 -36.82 25.56
C LYS A 216 37.21 -35.67 26.50
N LYS A 217 36.21 -34.94 27.01
CA LYS A 217 36.42 -33.82 27.94
C LYS A 217 37.03 -34.24 29.27
N GLU A 218 36.60 -35.37 29.83
CA GLU A 218 37.16 -35.91 31.07
C GLU A 218 38.65 -36.23 30.92
N VAL A 219 39.06 -36.84 29.80
CA VAL A 219 40.47 -37.13 29.52
C VAL A 219 41.27 -35.85 29.29
N PHE A 220 40.74 -34.89 28.54
CA PHE A 220 41.39 -33.59 28.34
C PHE A 220 41.60 -32.84 29.65
N ASN A 221 40.58 -32.82 30.52
CA ASN A 221 40.69 -32.23 31.85
C ASN A 221 41.74 -32.94 32.69
N TYR A 222 41.72 -34.28 32.72
CA TYR A 222 42.73 -35.07 33.42
C TYR A 222 44.15 -34.71 32.96
N MET A 223 44.39 -34.67 31.65
CA MET A 223 45.70 -34.30 31.08
C MET A 223 46.13 -32.87 31.37
N SER A 224 45.18 -31.96 31.55
CA SER A 224 45.45 -30.55 31.86
C SER A 224 46.11 -30.39 33.24
N TYR A 225 45.75 -31.27 34.20
CA TYR A 225 46.27 -31.24 35.58
C TYR A 225 47.54 -32.08 35.80
N GLN A 226 47.97 -32.89 34.83
CA GLN A 226 49.19 -33.69 34.95
C GLN A 226 50.44 -32.86 34.66
N ASP A 227 51.52 -33.07 35.41
CA ASP A 227 52.85 -32.49 35.11
C ASP A 227 53.58 -33.35 34.05
N THR A 228 53.03 -33.32 32.83
CA THR A 228 53.53 -34.07 31.67
C THR A 228 54.09 -33.11 30.63
N PRO A 229 55.21 -33.44 29.95
CA PRO A 229 55.73 -32.66 28.83
C PRO A 229 54.68 -32.36 27.77
N GLN A 230 54.74 -31.15 27.19
CA GLN A 230 53.69 -30.62 26.32
C GLN A 230 53.55 -31.39 24.99
N ASP A 231 54.65 -31.95 24.49
CA ASP A 231 54.70 -32.83 23.33
C ASP A 231 53.95 -34.15 23.58
N ILE A 232 54.15 -34.77 24.75
CA ILE A 232 53.42 -35.98 25.17
C ILE A 232 51.93 -35.65 25.36
N LYS A 233 51.60 -34.52 26.01
CA LYS A 233 50.21 -34.05 26.13
C LYS A 233 49.56 -33.87 24.75
N GLY A 234 50.28 -33.27 23.80
CA GLY A 234 49.83 -33.10 22.42
C GLY A 234 49.53 -34.42 21.72
N LEU A 235 50.40 -35.42 21.86
CA LEU A 235 50.19 -36.77 21.33
C LEU A 235 48.97 -37.45 21.96
N ILE A 236 48.83 -37.41 23.28
CA ILE A 236 47.68 -38.02 23.98
C ILE A 236 46.37 -37.32 23.59
N ASN A 237 46.36 -35.99 23.54
CA ASN A 237 45.17 -35.25 23.13
C ASN A 237 44.75 -35.61 21.70
N THR A 238 45.71 -35.68 20.77
CA THR A 238 45.46 -36.12 19.39
C THR A 238 44.92 -37.55 19.33
N TYR A 239 45.44 -38.45 20.16
CA TYR A 239 44.93 -39.83 20.26
C TYR A 239 43.45 -39.86 20.67
N VAL A 240 43.10 -39.08 21.68
CA VAL A 240 41.72 -38.97 22.19
C VAL A 240 40.79 -38.36 21.14
N GLU A 241 41.24 -37.36 20.36
CA GLU A 241 40.45 -36.80 19.27
C GLU A 241 40.16 -37.83 18.17
N ASN A 242 41.17 -38.61 17.79
CA ASN A 242 41.03 -39.68 16.82
C ASN A 242 40.13 -40.81 17.36
N TRP A 243 40.25 -41.16 18.64
CA TRP A 243 39.36 -42.13 19.30
C TRP A 243 37.91 -41.64 19.27
N PHE A 244 37.67 -40.37 19.64
CA PHE A 244 36.34 -39.78 19.59
C PHE A 244 35.77 -39.81 18.17
N THR A 245 36.56 -39.42 17.17
CA THR A 245 36.18 -39.48 15.75
C THR A 245 35.78 -40.90 15.34
N LEU A 246 36.54 -41.90 15.77
CA LEU A 246 36.28 -43.30 15.47
C LEU A 246 35.01 -43.83 16.15
N MET A 247 34.76 -43.44 17.40
CA MET A 247 33.56 -43.85 18.13
C MET A 247 32.29 -43.20 17.58
N VAL A 248 32.36 -41.91 17.21
CA VAL A 248 31.26 -41.23 16.52
C VAL A 248 30.94 -41.93 15.21
N HIS A 249 31.97 -42.26 14.43
CA HIS A 249 31.81 -43.00 13.18
C HIS A 249 31.12 -44.37 13.37
N ARG A 250 31.62 -45.20 14.29
CA ARG A 250 31.02 -46.51 14.60
C ARG A 250 29.55 -46.41 15.04
N TYR A 251 29.25 -45.40 15.86
CA TYR A 251 27.88 -45.11 16.28
C TYR A 251 27.00 -44.70 15.09
N GLU A 252 27.48 -43.78 14.25
CA GLU A 252 26.72 -43.29 13.10
C GLU A 252 26.43 -44.40 12.07
N GLN A 253 27.33 -45.37 11.88
CA GLN A 253 27.11 -46.49 10.97
C GLN A 253 25.97 -47.44 11.38
N THR A 254 25.70 -47.53 12.69
CA THR A 254 24.77 -48.53 13.26
C THR A 254 23.44 -47.93 13.69
N SER A 255 23.43 -46.64 14.03
CA SER A 255 22.31 -46.03 14.76
C SER A 255 21.57 -44.92 14.01
N LEU A 256 22.07 -44.45 12.86
CA LEU A 256 21.39 -43.40 12.10
C LEU A 256 20.20 -43.93 11.30
N THR A 257 19.08 -43.24 11.41
CA THR A 257 17.93 -43.43 10.51
C THR A 257 18.25 -42.88 9.11
N GLU A 258 17.50 -43.31 8.12
CA GLU A 258 17.63 -42.80 6.75
C GLU A 258 17.52 -41.27 6.69
N GLU A 259 16.57 -40.69 7.41
CA GLU A 259 16.35 -39.23 7.43
C GLU A 259 17.53 -38.50 8.08
N GLN A 260 18.15 -39.08 9.10
CA GLN A 260 19.36 -38.52 9.70
C GLN A 260 20.56 -38.58 8.75
N ILE A 261 20.70 -39.68 7.98
CA ILE A 261 21.72 -39.79 6.93
C ILE A 261 21.45 -38.76 5.83
N ARG A 262 20.19 -38.58 5.42
CA ARG A 262 19.80 -37.56 4.45
C ARG A 262 20.19 -36.17 4.92
N HIS A 263 19.96 -35.83 6.18
CA HIS A 263 20.35 -34.53 6.74
C HIS A 263 21.88 -34.33 6.74
N LYS A 264 22.67 -35.40 6.83
CA LYS A 264 24.14 -35.31 6.71
C LYS A 264 24.59 -35.09 5.26
N ILE A 265 23.92 -35.73 4.30
CA ILE A 265 24.25 -35.66 2.86
C ILE A 265 23.69 -34.37 2.22
N GLN A 266 22.50 -33.93 2.61
CA GLN A 266 21.76 -32.77 2.09
C GLN A 266 21.30 -31.85 3.24
N PRO A 267 22.23 -31.18 3.97
CA PRO A 267 21.89 -30.42 5.18
C PRO A 267 20.93 -29.26 4.93
N ALA A 268 20.90 -28.71 3.71
CA ALA A 268 20.02 -27.60 3.37
C ALA A 268 18.58 -28.03 3.04
N TYR A 269 18.31 -29.31 2.78
CA TYR A 269 17.04 -29.77 2.23
C TYR A 269 15.84 -29.39 3.11
N SER A 270 15.88 -29.71 4.40
CA SER A 270 14.77 -29.44 5.33
C SER A 270 14.49 -27.94 5.45
N SER A 271 15.55 -27.11 5.54
CA SER A 271 15.41 -25.65 5.60
C SER A 271 14.81 -25.05 4.33
N LYS A 272 15.24 -25.55 3.15
CA LYS A 272 14.72 -25.11 1.85
C LYS A 272 13.27 -25.55 1.65
N LYS A 273 12.93 -26.78 2.03
CA LYS A 273 11.56 -27.29 1.97
C LYS A 273 10.61 -26.51 2.86
N GLU A 274 11.05 -26.12 4.05
CA GLU A 274 10.25 -25.29 4.95
C GLU A 274 10.08 -23.86 4.40
N THR A 275 11.17 -23.27 3.88
CA THR A 275 11.12 -21.95 3.23
C THR A 275 10.15 -21.95 2.05
N LEU A 276 10.13 -23.03 1.25
CA LEU A 276 9.20 -23.18 0.12
C LEU A 276 7.73 -23.14 0.56
N LYS A 277 7.40 -23.83 1.66
CA LYS A 277 6.05 -23.80 2.25
C LYS A 277 5.69 -22.41 2.77
N ASN A 278 6.64 -21.72 3.40
CA ASN A 278 6.42 -20.37 3.91
C ASN A 278 6.12 -19.39 2.76
N ILE A 279 6.89 -19.46 1.67
CA ILE A 279 6.64 -18.65 0.46
C ILE A 279 5.26 -18.96 -0.13
N GLU A 280 4.86 -20.24 -0.19
CA GLU A 280 3.53 -20.63 -0.66
C GLU A 280 2.41 -20.00 0.19
N HIS A 281 2.57 -20.01 1.51
CA HIS A 281 1.63 -19.38 2.43
C HIS A 281 1.60 -17.85 2.30
N GLU A 282 2.75 -17.20 2.16
CA GLU A 282 2.86 -15.75 1.95
C GLU A 282 2.20 -15.33 0.63
N LYS A 283 2.39 -16.13 -0.43
CA LYS A 283 1.74 -15.90 -1.72
C LYS A 283 0.22 -16.02 -1.61
N GLU A 284 -0.29 -17.03 -0.91
CA GLU A 284 -1.74 -17.18 -0.67
C GLU A 284 -2.30 -15.99 0.12
N TYR A 285 -1.59 -15.53 1.15
CA TYR A 285 -1.96 -14.36 1.92
C TYR A 285 -2.00 -13.08 1.06
N ALA A 286 -0.98 -12.84 0.23
CA ALA A 286 -0.93 -11.70 -0.69
C ALA A 286 -2.05 -11.76 -1.75
N LEU A 287 -2.38 -12.95 -2.27
CA LEU A 287 -3.52 -13.14 -3.19
C LEU A 287 -4.85 -12.80 -2.53
N ASN A 288 -5.05 -13.23 -1.29
CA ASN A 288 -6.25 -12.92 -0.53
C ASN A 288 -6.39 -11.42 -0.24
N GLN A 289 -5.29 -10.74 0.11
CA GLN A 289 -5.29 -9.29 0.24
C GLN A 289 -5.66 -8.59 -1.07
N LYS A 290 -5.07 -9.02 -2.20
CA LYS A 290 -5.38 -8.46 -3.52
C LYS A 290 -6.86 -8.60 -3.85
N LYS A 291 -7.46 -9.76 -3.57
CA LYS A 291 -8.90 -10.02 -3.76
C LYS A 291 -9.78 -9.09 -2.91
N ASN A 292 -9.33 -8.72 -1.71
CA ASN A 292 -10.06 -7.79 -0.84
C ASN A 292 -10.02 -6.34 -1.35
N ILE A 293 -8.97 -5.97 -2.09
CA ILE A 293 -8.80 -4.61 -2.64
C ILE A 293 -9.42 -4.47 -4.03
N GLU A 294 -9.51 -5.56 -4.80
CA GLU A 294 -10.15 -5.59 -6.11
C GLU A 294 -11.52 -4.90 -6.20
N PRO A 295 -12.48 -5.06 -5.28
CA PRO A 295 -13.73 -4.32 -5.33
C PRO A 295 -13.54 -2.80 -5.18
N MET A 296 -12.50 -2.35 -4.48
CA MET A 296 -12.17 -0.93 -4.30
C MET A 296 -11.46 -0.33 -5.52
N LEU A 297 -10.92 -1.16 -6.42
CA LEU A 297 -10.26 -0.73 -7.65
C LEU A 297 -11.23 -0.39 -8.79
N LYS A 298 -12.55 -0.50 -8.56
CA LYS A 298 -13.57 -0.20 -9.56
C LYS A 298 -13.78 1.30 -9.68
N TYR A 299 -13.89 1.77 -10.93
CA TYR A 299 -14.26 3.15 -11.23
C TYR A 299 -15.67 3.45 -10.73
N SER A 300 -15.87 4.68 -10.23
CA SER A 300 -17.14 5.15 -9.69
C SER A 300 -17.74 6.27 -10.55
N PRO A 301 -18.37 5.93 -11.70
CA PRO A 301 -18.89 6.93 -12.64
C PRO A 301 -20.11 7.70 -12.11
N PHE A 302 -20.93 7.07 -11.27
CA PHE A 302 -22.16 7.71 -10.78
C PHE A 302 -21.88 8.81 -9.74
N PRO A 303 -21.06 8.59 -8.69
CA PRO A 303 -20.68 9.66 -7.76
C PRO A 303 -19.93 10.82 -8.43
N SER A 304 -19.07 10.55 -9.41
CA SER A 304 -18.36 11.60 -10.16
C SER A 304 -19.31 12.45 -11.01
N PHE A 305 -20.30 11.82 -11.65
CA PHE A 305 -21.37 12.55 -12.34
C PHE A 305 -22.19 13.45 -11.39
N LEU A 306 -22.53 12.96 -10.19
CA LEU A 306 -23.20 13.77 -9.17
C LEU A 306 -22.35 14.96 -8.70
N ALA A 307 -21.03 14.78 -8.56
CA ALA A 307 -20.12 15.87 -8.21
C ALA A 307 -20.08 16.96 -9.30
N LEU A 308 -20.14 16.58 -10.59
CA LEU A 308 -20.26 17.53 -11.69
C LEU A 308 -21.58 18.31 -11.66
N ILE A 309 -22.71 17.63 -11.40
CA ILE A 309 -24.02 18.29 -11.22
C ILE A 309 -23.98 19.27 -10.04
N SER A 310 -23.43 18.85 -8.91
CA SER A 310 -23.28 19.69 -7.72
C SER A 310 -22.43 20.93 -8.00
N THR A 311 -21.35 20.78 -8.75
CA THR A 311 -20.51 21.89 -9.22
C THR A 311 -21.31 22.84 -10.12
N ALA A 312 -22.04 22.31 -11.11
CA ALA A 312 -22.87 23.10 -12.00
C ALA A 312 -23.93 23.90 -11.23
N LEU A 313 -24.58 23.28 -10.24
CA LEU A 313 -25.54 23.94 -9.36
C LEU A 313 -24.88 25.04 -8.51
N THR A 314 -23.68 24.78 -8.00
CA THR A 314 -22.90 25.77 -7.22
C THR A 314 -22.56 26.99 -8.07
N VAL A 315 -22.11 26.79 -9.32
CA VAL A 315 -21.84 27.88 -10.28
C VAL A 315 -23.10 28.67 -10.57
N LEU A 316 -24.23 27.99 -10.81
CA LEU A 316 -25.51 28.64 -11.06
C LEU A 316 -25.94 29.53 -9.90
N LEU A 317 -25.97 28.98 -8.68
CA LEU A 317 -26.39 29.72 -7.48
C LEU A 317 -25.44 30.88 -7.16
N PHE A 318 -24.12 30.67 -7.26
CA PHE A 318 -23.12 31.69 -7.03
C PHE A 318 -23.27 32.86 -8.02
N THR A 319 -23.37 32.53 -9.31
CA THR A 319 -23.52 33.53 -10.38
C THR A 319 -24.85 34.27 -10.28
N TRP A 320 -25.92 33.56 -9.91
CA TRP A 320 -27.24 34.16 -9.67
C TRP A 320 -27.20 35.16 -8.51
N PHE A 321 -26.60 34.76 -7.38
CA PHE A 321 -26.50 35.60 -6.19
C PHE A 321 -25.69 36.88 -6.46
N ILE A 322 -24.53 36.75 -7.12
CA ILE A 322 -23.73 37.92 -7.50
C ILE A 322 -24.46 38.77 -8.53
N GLY A 323 -25.13 38.14 -9.50
CA GLY A 323 -25.96 38.82 -10.48
C GLY A 323 -26.98 39.74 -9.84
N LEU A 324 -27.82 39.20 -8.95
CA LEU A 324 -28.79 39.96 -8.18
C LEU A 324 -28.14 41.07 -7.36
N LEU A 325 -27.02 40.80 -6.69
CA LEU A 325 -26.32 41.81 -5.91
C LEU A 325 -25.89 42.99 -6.78
N THR A 326 -25.38 42.73 -7.99
CA THR A 326 -24.99 43.83 -8.90
C THR A 326 -26.16 44.56 -9.52
N GLU A 327 -27.28 43.89 -9.82
CA GLU A 327 -28.50 44.55 -10.29
C GLU A 327 -29.07 45.47 -9.21
N LEU A 328 -29.07 45.02 -7.95
CA LEU A 328 -29.47 45.84 -6.80
C LEU A 328 -28.57 47.07 -6.64
N LEU A 329 -27.25 46.90 -6.80
CA LEU A 329 -26.31 48.03 -6.79
C LEU A 329 -26.59 49.00 -7.95
N TRP A 330 -26.84 48.50 -9.17
CA TRP A 330 -27.20 49.33 -10.32
C TRP A 330 -28.49 50.12 -10.10
N LEU A 331 -29.52 49.47 -9.59
CA LEU A 331 -30.80 50.12 -9.28
C LEU A 331 -30.63 51.22 -8.21
N GLY A 332 -29.76 50.99 -7.22
CA GLY A 332 -29.38 52.02 -6.25
C GLY A 332 -28.70 53.24 -6.88
N ILE A 333 -27.84 53.02 -7.88
CA ILE A 333 -27.18 54.09 -8.65
C ILE A 333 -28.20 54.91 -9.43
N ASP A 334 -29.11 54.24 -10.14
CA ASP A 334 -30.11 54.88 -10.98
C ASP A 334 -31.06 55.74 -10.14
N ILE A 335 -31.48 55.24 -8.97
CA ILE A 335 -32.27 56.01 -8.01
C ILE A 335 -31.49 57.24 -7.52
N ALA A 336 -30.23 57.08 -7.11
CA ALA A 336 -29.39 58.20 -6.67
C ALA A 336 -29.18 59.25 -7.77
N GLY A 337 -28.99 58.80 -9.02
CA GLY A 337 -28.88 59.65 -10.20
C GLY A 337 -30.18 60.42 -10.50
N ASN A 338 -31.33 59.76 -10.39
CA ASN A 338 -32.64 60.38 -10.62
C ASN A 338 -33.00 61.39 -9.53
N VAL A 339 -32.71 61.10 -8.26
CA VAL A 339 -32.89 62.06 -7.14
C VAL A 339 -32.02 63.32 -7.35
N SER A 340 -30.77 63.15 -7.81
CA SER A 340 -29.89 64.26 -8.14
C SER A 340 -30.45 65.14 -9.27
N LYS A 341 -30.97 64.52 -10.35
CA LYS A 341 -31.62 65.25 -11.46
C LYS A 341 -32.88 66.00 -11.01
N ILE A 342 -33.73 65.38 -10.19
CA ILE A 342 -34.94 66.01 -9.65
C ILE A 342 -34.57 67.22 -8.76
N ARG A 343 -33.54 67.09 -7.93
CA ARG A 343 -33.05 68.20 -7.09
C ARG A 343 -32.56 69.38 -7.93
N ILE A 344 -31.82 69.12 -9.02
CA ILE A 344 -31.34 70.17 -9.94
C ILE A 344 -32.52 70.88 -10.62
N LEU A 345 -33.52 70.13 -11.11
CA LEU A 345 -34.72 70.70 -11.74
C LEU A 345 -35.59 71.51 -10.77
N GLN A 346 -35.63 71.14 -9.48
CA GLN A 346 -36.31 71.91 -8.45
C GLN A 346 -35.58 73.20 -8.07
N GLN A 347 -34.24 73.20 -8.13
CA GLN A 347 -33.44 74.39 -7.90
C GLN A 347 -33.53 75.37 -9.07
N SER A 348 -33.52 74.87 -10.31
CA SER A 348 -33.66 75.72 -11.51
C SER A 348 -35.05 76.31 -11.70
N LYS A 349 -36.08 75.79 -11.01
CA LYS A 349 -37.44 76.37 -10.97
C LYS A 349 -37.61 77.46 -9.92
N LYS A 350 -36.66 77.60 -8.98
CA LYS A 350 -36.68 78.62 -7.92
C LYS A 350 -35.89 79.88 -8.26
N THR A 351 -35.05 79.80 -9.29
CA THR A 351 -34.42 80.91 -10.01
C THR A 351 -35.27 81.26 -11.23
#